data_AF-A0A161I6V7-F1
#
_entry.id   AF-A0A161I6V7-F1
#
_cell.length_a   1.000
_cell.length_b   1.000
_cell.length_c   1.000
_cell.angle_alpha   90.00
_cell.angle_beta   90.00
_cell.angle_gamma   90.00
#
_symmetry.space_group_name_H-M   'P 1'
#
loop_
_entity.id
_entity.type
_entity.pdbx_description
1 polymer ?
#
loop_
_entity_poly.entity_id
_entity_poly.type
_entity_poly.pdbx_seq_one_letter_code
_entity_poly.pdbx_strand_id
1 'polypeptide(L)'
;MKGPGALRLGPFFVLATERPEEGRGRTSHRGSPKETAMSAWTQARINLLKRLWPEGRSAETIALELGGGLTRNAVLGKVARLGLSEGRTGARTRREAAHHVAPEPPPDGVATILSVRRMDCRWPYGEPGDAAFSLCGRPSERGAFCAAHAAIAYRPTPLSVEGLMRLAGVAP
;
A
#
# COMPACT_ATOMS: atom_id res chain seq x y z
N MET A 1 -39.53 -53.71 -31.98
CA MET A 1 -38.09 -53.91 -31.67
C MET A 1 -37.86 -53.38 -30.25
N LYS A 2 -38.01 -54.25 -29.23
CA LYS A 2 -36.95 -54.70 -28.30
C LYS A 2 -36.04 -53.57 -27.75
N GLY A 3 -36.17 -53.28 -26.45
CA GLY A 3 -35.25 -52.46 -25.61
C GLY A 3 -33.90 -53.16 -25.36
N PRO A 4 -33.13 -52.90 -24.27
CA PRO A 4 -33.42 -52.23 -22.98
C PRO A 4 -32.30 -51.20 -22.60
N GLY A 5 -32.14 -50.58 -21.42
CA GLY A 5 -32.64 -50.83 -20.08
C GLY A 5 -32.12 -49.76 -19.10
N ALA A 6 -32.79 -49.67 -17.95
CA ALA A 6 -32.49 -48.80 -16.83
C ALA A 6 -31.54 -49.48 -15.82
N LEU A 7 -30.64 -48.73 -15.18
CA LEU A 7 -30.03 -48.98 -13.86
C LEU A 7 -29.53 -47.61 -13.36
N ARG A 8 -30.12 -46.90 -12.39
CA ARG A 8 -30.24 -47.10 -10.93
C ARG A 8 -28.91 -47.41 -10.20
N LEU A 9 -28.58 -46.46 -9.30
CA LEU A 9 -27.99 -46.61 -7.95
C LEU A 9 -26.46 -46.62 -7.75
N GLY A 10 -26.00 -45.71 -6.88
CA GLY A 10 -25.12 -46.06 -5.77
C GLY A 10 -23.65 -45.62 -5.84
N PRO A 11 -22.95 -45.56 -4.68
CA PRO A 11 -22.13 -44.41 -4.30
C PRO A 11 -20.63 -44.58 -4.57
N PHE A 12 -19.95 -43.45 -4.80
CA PHE A 12 -18.50 -43.32 -4.78
C PHE A 12 -17.95 -43.70 -3.40
N PHE A 13 -17.45 -44.92 -3.28
CA PHE A 13 -16.69 -45.41 -2.15
C PHE A 13 -15.26 -44.84 -2.26
N VAL A 14 -14.98 -43.76 -1.53
CA VAL A 14 -13.61 -43.25 -1.37
C VAL A 14 -12.93 -44.10 -0.30
N LEU A 15 -12.02 -44.98 -0.72
CA LEU A 15 -11.10 -45.69 0.16
C LEU A 15 -10.14 -44.69 0.82
N ALA A 16 -10.31 -44.51 2.13
CA ALA A 16 -9.33 -43.89 3.01
C ALA A 16 -8.11 -44.80 3.10
N THR A 17 -6.95 -44.32 2.67
CA THR A 17 -5.65 -44.89 3.02
C THR A 17 -5.01 -44.03 4.10
N GLU A 18 -4.99 -44.59 5.31
CA GLU A 18 -4.38 -44.01 6.50
C GLU A 18 -2.86 -43.84 6.29
N ARG A 19 -2.33 -42.65 6.58
CA ARG A 19 -0.89 -42.39 6.63
C ARG A 19 -0.38 -42.71 8.04
N PRO A 20 0.70 -43.49 8.20
CA PRO A 20 1.25 -43.78 9.51
C PRO A 20 2.00 -42.58 10.07
N GLU A 21 1.84 -42.37 11.38
CA GLU A 21 2.62 -41.45 12.20
C GLU A 21 4.07 -41.90 12.28
N GLU A 22 5.00 -41.02 11.89
CA GLU A 22 6.43 -41.15 12.16
C GLU A 22 6.85 -39.99 13.07
N GLY A 23 7.00 -40.30 14.36
CA GLY A 23 7.56 -39.42 15.35
C GLY A 23 9.04 -39.15 15.06
N ARG A 24 9.39 -37.89 14.79
CA ARG A 24 10.79 -37.46 14.74
C ARG A 24 11.07 -36.45 15.84
N GLY A 25 11.94 -36.88 16.74
CA GLY A 25 12.38 -36.18 17.94
C GLY A 25 12.79 -34.73 17.73
N ARG A 26 12.41 -33.92 18.71
CA ARG A 26 12.78 -32.51 18.88
C ARG A 26 14.27 -32.42 19.23
N THR A 27 15.12 -32.26 18.24
CA THR A 27 16.52 -31.88 18.47
C THR A 27 16.62 -30.37 18.62
N SER A 28 16.86 -29.95 19.86
CA SER A 28 17.25 -28.60 20.25
C SER A 28 18.43 -28.12 19.40
N HIS A 29 18.16 -27.23 18.45
CA HIS A 29 19.19 -26.46 17.76
C HIS A 29 19.24 -25.07 18.40
N ARG A 30 20.15 -24.99 19.37
CA ARG A 30 20.91 -23.81 19.79
C ARG A 30 20.94 -22.74 18.68
N GLY A 31 20.48 -21.53 19.00
CA GLY A 31 20.33 -20.44 18.03
C GLY A 31 21.62 -20.11 17.30
N SER A 32 21.59 -20.27 15.97
CA SER A 32 22.58 -19.65 15.08
C SER A 32 22.45 -18.13 15.12
N PRO A 33 23.55 -17.36 15.14
CA PRO A 33 23.50 -15.91 14.94
C PRO A 33 23.03 -15.65 13.51
N LYS A 34 21.74 -15.31 13.34
CA LYS A 34 21.17 -15.08 12.02
C LYS A 34 21.64 -13.75 11.44
N GLU A 35 22.50 -13.86 10.43
CA GLU A 35 22.21 -13.33 9.10
C GLU A 35 21.86 -11.82 9.05
N THR A 36 22.73 -10.96 9.58
CA THR A 36 22.59 -9.50 9.44
C THR A 36 23.27 -8.93 8.17
N ALA A 37 23.89 -9.78 7.35
CA ALA A 37 24.80 -9.35 6.29
C ALA A 37 24.15 -9.11 4.90
N MET A 38 22.86 -9.42 4.69
CA MET A 38 22.24 -9.28 3.35
C MET A 38 21.09 -8.28 3.24
N SER A 39 20.68 -7.61 4.33
CA SER A 39 19.63 -6.59 4.22
C SER A 39 20.24 -5.22 3.91
N ALA A 40 19.61 -4.46 2.99
CA ALA A 40 19.98 -3.07 2.71
C ALA A 40 19.95 -2.17 3.98
N TRP A 41 19.24 -2.61 5.02
CA TRP A 41 19.16 -1.96 6.34
C TRP A 41 20.06 -2.65 7.36
N THR A 42 21.37 -2.52 7.19
CA THR A 42 22.33 -2.99 8.18
C THR A 42 22.14 -2.27 9.53
N GLN A 43 22.54 -2.92 10.62
CA GLN A 43 22.45 -2.30 11.95
C GLN A 43 23.23 -0.98 12.03
N ALA A 44 24.37 -0.89 11.34
CA ALA A 44 25.15 0.33 11.21
C ALA A 44 24.34 1.47 10.56
N ARG A 45 23.63 1.20 9.46
CA ARG A 45 22.75 2.17 8.79
C ARG A 45 21.57 2.59 9.66
N ILE A 46 20.97 1.65 10.40
CA ILE A 46 19.89 1.95 11.35
C ILE A 46 20.38 2.87 12.47
N ASN A 47 21.57 2.61 13.00
CA ASN A 47 22.16 3.42 14.05
C ASN A 47 22.50 4.83 13.54
N LEU A 48 23.02 4.95 12.31
CA LEU A 48 23.28 6.23 11.67
C LEU A 48 21.97 7.02 11.44
N LEU A 49 20.92 6.37 10.92
CA LEU A 49 19.60 6.97 10.76
C LEU A 49 19.04 7.54 12.08
N LYS A 50 19.17 6.78 13.18
CA LYS A 50 18.74 7.23 14.51
C LYS A 50 19.49 8.47 15.01
N ARG A 51 20.72 8.71 14.55
CA ARG A 51 21.50 9.91 14.88
C ARG A 51 21.13 11.09 13.99
N LEU A 52 21.03 10.88 12.69
CA LEU A 52 20.75 11.96 11.72
C LEU A 52 19.30 12.46 11.75
N TRP A 53 18.35 11.61 12.15
CA TRP A 53 16.94 11.98 12.20
C TRP A 53 16.58 13.05 13.25
N PRO A 54 17.06 13.04 14.50
CA PRO A 54 16.81 14.15 15.41
C PRO A 54 17.46 15.47 14.96
N GLU A 55 18.54 15.45 14.16
CA GLU A 55 19.23 16.66 13.65
C GLU A 55 18.41 17.49 12.64
N GLY A 56 17.19 17.09 12.30
CA GLY A 56 16.36 17.85 11.35
C GLY A 56 16.68 17.62 9.87
N ARG A 57 17.69 16.79 9.53
CA ARG A 57 18.11 16.53 8.14
C ARG A 57 17.00 15.92 7.28
N SER A 58 16.90 16.30 6.01
CA SER A 58 15.89 15.77 5.10
C SER A 58 16.06 14.26 4.85
N ALA A 59 14.97 13.55 4.57
CA ALA A 59 15.04 12.11 4.27
C ALA A 59 15.84 11.78 3.00
N GLU A 60 15.97 12.75 2.08
CA GLU A 60 16.78 12.60 0.86
C GLU A 60 18.27 12.73 1.16
N THR A 61 18.66 13.73 1.96
CA THR A 61 20.03 13.88 2.46
C THR A 61 20.47 12.66 3.26
N ILE A 62 19.60 12.18 4.16
CA ILE A 62 19.87 10.96 4.94
C ILE A 62 20.02 9.75 4.02
N ALA A 63 19.24 9.65 2.94
CA ALA A 63 19.36 8.55 1.98
C ALA A 63 20.71 8.55 1.25
N LEU A 64 21.18 9.74 0.82
CA LEU A 64 22.50 9.91 0.22
C LEU A 64 23.62 9.50 1.19
N GLU A 65 23.50 9.91 2.46
CA GLU A 65 24.50 9.64 3.49
C GLU A 65 24.55 8.16 3.92
N LEU A 66 23.40 7.48 3.97
CA LEU A 66 23.34 6.04 4.26
C LEU A 66 23.91 5.18 3.11
N GLY A 67 23.87 5.71 1.88
CA GLY A 67 24.39 5.07 0.67
C GLY A 67 23.67 3.76 0.30
N GLY A 68 24.20 3.06 -0.71
CA GLY A 68 23.70 1.75 -1.13
C GLY A 68 22.35 1.78 -1.85
N GLY A 69 22.02 2.87 -2.54
CA GLY A 69 20.80 2.99 -3.34
C GLY A 69 19.52 3.14 -2.53
N LEU A 70 19.62 3.45 -1.23
CA LEU A 70 18.44 3.78 -0.42
C LEU A 70 17.81 5.08 -0.95
N THR A 71 16.48 5.07 -1.09
CA THR A 71 15.73 6.24 -1.57
C THR A 71 15.13 7.02 -0.40
N ARG A 72 14.74 8.27 -0.66
CA ARG A 72 13.98 9.11 0.30
C ARG A 72 12.79 8.36 0.90
N ASN A 73 12.04 7.61 0.08
CA ASN A 73 10.87 6.86 0.52
C ASN A 73 11.25 5.64 1.38
N ALA A 74 12.38 4.99 1.09
CA ALA A 74 12.90 3.92 1.92
C ALA A 74 13.24 4.43 3.33
N VAL A 75 13.89 5.59 3.43
CA VAL A 75 14.22 6.25 4.71
C VAL A 75 12.94 6.58 5.49
N LEU A 76 11.98 7.28 4.87
CA LEU A 76 10.71 7.61 5.53
C LEU A 76 9.97 6.37 6.02
N GLY A 77 9.92 5.33 5.19
CA GLY A 77 9.31 4.07 5.58
C GLY A 77 10.06 3.39 6.74
N LYS A 78 11.39 3.51 6.81
CA LYS A 78 12.16 2.94 7.92
C LYS A 78 11.94 3.73 9.21
N VAL A 79 11.95 5.05 9.16
CA VAL A 79 11.64 5.95 10.30
C VAL A 79 10.28 5.63 10.89
N ALA A 80 9.24 5.49 10.05
CA ALA A 80 7.89 5.15 10.49
C ALA A 80 7.84 3.79 11.20
N ARG A 81 8.48 2.76 10.64
CA ARG A 81 8.55 1.42 11.25
C ARG A 81 9.38 1.38 12.54
N LEU A 82 10.31 2.32 12.73
CA LEU A 82 11.11 2.47 13.93
C LEU A 82 10.45 3.38 14.99
N GLY A 83 9.27 3.95 14.70
CA GLY A 83 8.58 4.87 15.61
C GLY A 83 9.29 6.22 15.78
N LEU A 84 10.26 6.56 14.92
CA LEU A 84 11.04 7.81 15.04
C LEU A 84 10.29 9.05 14.51
N SER A 85 9.06 8.87 14.01
CA SER A 85 8.28 9.93 13.36
C SER A 85 7.66 10.96 14.32
N GLU A 86 7.58 10.67 15.61
CA GLU A 86 7.05 11.60 16.62
C GLU A 86 7.93 12.86 16.70
N GLY A 87 7.30 14.04 16.60
CA GLY A 87 7.96 15.33 16.74
C GLY A 87 8.33 16.07 15.43
N ARG A 88 8.40 15.40 14.27
CA ARG A 88 8.67 16.07 12.98
C ARG A 88 7.47 16.12 12.02
N THR A 89 6.48 15.27 12.22
CA THR A 89 5.33 15.08 11.32
C THR A 89 4.23 16.14 11.44
N GLY A 90 4.37 17.14 12.32
CA GLY A 90 3.37 18.21 12.50
C GLY A 90 3.02 18.99 11.22
N ALA A 91 3.90 18.98 10.21
CA ALA A 91 3.62 19.55 8.90
C ALA A 91 2.69 18.70 8.02
N ARG A 92 2.58 17.38 8.28
CA ARG A 92 1.70 16.47 7.52
C ARG A 92 0.25 16.56 7.95
N THR A 93 -0.03 16.62 9.25
CA THR A 93 -1.40 16.71 9.78
C THR A 93 -2.12 17.98 9.32
N ARG A 94 -1.40 19.09 9.19
CA ARG A 94 -1.94 20.35 8.62
C ARG A 94 -2.25 20.23 7.12
N ARG A 95 -1.49 19.43 6.37
CA ARG A 95 -1.71 19.24 4.92
C ARG A 95 -2.75 18.17 4.61
N GLU A 96 -2.86 17.14 5.44
CA GLU A 96 -3.99 16.20 5.43
C GLU A 96 -5.29 16.96 5.72
N ALA A 97 -5.35 17.78 6.78
CA ALA A 97 -6.52 18.60 7.09
C ALA A 97 -6.88 19.62 5.98
N ALA A 98 -5.89 20.22 5.31
CA ALA A 98 -6.12 21.20 4.24
C ALA A 98 -6.52 20.57 2.89
N HIS A 99 -6.31 19.27 2.69
CA HIS A 99 -6.65 18.55 1.45
C HIS A 99 -8.04 17.90 1.47
N HIS A 100 -8.82 18.07 2.55
CA HIS A 100 -10.18 17.53 2.69
C HIS A 100 -11.30 18.52 2.34
N VAL A 101 -11.04 19.59 1.57
CA VAL A 101 -12.16 20.23 0.85
C VAL A 101 -12.51 19.34 -0.34
N ALA A 102 -13.09 18.17 -0.03
CA ALA A 102 -13.74 17.34 -1.01
C ALA A 102 -14.92 18.16 -1.58
N PRO A 103 -15.16 18.09 -2.89
CA PRO A 103 -16.39 18.67 -3.44
C PRO A 103 -17.59 18.06 -2.71
N GLU A 104 -18.64 18.86 -2.51
CA GLU A 104 -19.88 18.34 -1.92
C GLU A 104 -20.36 17.11 -2.69
N PRO A 105 -20.92 16.10 -1.99
CA PRO A 105 -21.41 14.90 -2.65
C PRO A 105 -22.46 15.31 -3.70
N PRO A 106 -22.35 14.84 -4.95
CA PRO A 106 -23.33 15.15 -5.97
C PRO A 106 -24.70 14.59 -5.54
N PRO A 107 -25.80 15.30 -5.84
CA PRO A 107 -27.14 14.78 -5.58
C PRO A 107 -27.39 13.45 -6.30
N ASP A 108 -26.76 13.27 -7.46
CA ASP A 108 -26.93 12.12 -8.34
C ASP A 108 -25.63 11.29 -8.41
N GLY A 109 -25.29 10.58 -7.35
CA GLY A 109 -24.17 9.63 -7.40
C GLY A 109 -23.52 9.29 -6.07
N VAL A 110 -24.28 8.64 -5.17
CA VAL A 110 -23.70 7.99 -3.98
C VAL A 110 -23.71 6.48 -4.20
N ALA A 111 -22.59 5.95 -4.68
CA ALA A 111 -22.33 4.51 -4.65
C ALA A 111 -21.81 4.10 -3.26
N THR A 112 -22.07 2.88 -2.84
CA THR A 112 -21.44 2.30 -1.65
C THR A 112 -20.25 1.43 -2.08
N ILE A 113 -19.45 0.96 -1.12
CA ILE A 113 -18.40 -0.03 -1.38
C ILE A 113 -18.97 -1.27 -2.10
N LEU A 114 -20.22 -1.62 -1.82
CA LEU A 114 -20.87 -2.80 -2.39
C LEU A 114 -21.45 -2.54 -3.79
N SER A 115 -21.85 -1.31 -4.10
CA SER A 115 -22.51 -0.99 -5.37
C SER A 115 -21.60 -0.40 -6.44
N VAL A 116 -20.41 0.10 -6.07
CA VAL A 116 -19.45 0.71 -7.00
C VAL A 116 -18.88 -0.32 -7.97
N ARG A 117 -18.96 -0.03 -9.27
CA ARG A 117 -18.46 -0.93 -10.32
C ARG A 117 -17.01 -0.59 -10.70
N ARG A 118 -16.41 -1.43 -11.55
CA ARG A 118 -15.01 -1.27 -11.98
C ARG A 118 -14.73 0.08 -12.62
N MET A 119 -15.66 0.56 -13.43
CA MET A 119 -15.57 1.78 -14.23
C MET A 119 -16.20 2.99 -13.53
N ASP A 120 -16.54 2.89 -12.25
CA ASP A 120 -17.13 3.99 -11.50
C ASP A 120 -16.05 4.72 -10.70
N CYS A 121 -16.30 6.00 -10.44
CA CYS A 121 -15.43 6.87 -9.67
C CYS A 121 -15.46 6.47 -8.20
N ARG A 122 -14.28 6.14 -7.67
CA ARG A 122 -14.08 5.66 -6.29
C ARG A 122 -13.64 6.76 -5.33
N TRP A 123 -14.00 8.01 -5.61
CA TRP A 123 -13.70 9.11 -4.71
C TRP A 123 -14.52 8.96 -3.42
N PRO A 124 -13.87 8.88 -2.24
CA PRO A 124 -14.57 8.70 -0.98
C PRO A 124 -15.11 10.01 -0.43
N TYR A 125 -16.33 9.95 0.09
CA TYR A 125 -16.93 10.96 0.96
C TYR A 125 -17.06 10.39 2.36
N GLY A 126 -16.56 11.13 3.35
CA GLY A 126 -16.51 10.69 4.74
C GLY A 126 -15.37 9.70 5.03
N GLU A 127 -15.32 9.24 6.29
CA GLU A 127 -14.29 8.32 6.77
C GLU A 127 -14.69 6.86 6.53
N PRO A 128 -13.74 5.96 6.21
CA PRO A 128 -13.99 4.53 6.11
C PRO A 128 -14.47 3.97 7.47
N GLY A 129 -15.77 3.75 7.60
CA GLY A 129 -16.41 3.25 8.84
C GLY A 129 -17.62 4.07 9.30
N ASP A 130 -17.84 5.26 8.75
CA ASP A 130 -19.06 6.02 8.96
C ASP A 130 -20.24 5.41 8.18
N ALA A 131 -21.44 5.46 8.74
CA ALA A 131 -22.67 5.09 8.05
C ALA A 131 -22.96 6.02 6.85
N ALA A 132 -22.44 7.26 6.89
CA ALA A 132 -22.52 8.21 5.77
C ALA A 132 -21.45 7.99 4.69
N PHE A 133 -20.57 6.99 4.83
CA PHE A 133 -19.52 6.73 3.87
C PHE A 133 -20.10 6.38 2.49
N SER A 134 -19.73 7.18 1.48
CA SER A 134 -20.17 6.99 0.11
C SER A 134 -19.06 7.25 -0.90
N LEU A 135 -19.24 6.75 -2.11
CA LEU A 135 -18.34 6.86 -3.24
C LEU A 135 -19.04 7.63 -4.37
N CYS A 136 -18.29 8.42 -5.12
CA CYS A 136 -18.85 9.25 -6.21
C CYS A 136 -19.66 8.51 -7.28
N GLY A 137 -19.32 7.26 -7.65
CA GLY A 137 -20.13 6.47 -8.58
C GLY A 137 -20.21 6.92 -10.05
N ARG A 138 -19.81 8.15 -10.39
CA ARG A 138 -19.79 8.68 -11.78
C ARG A 138 -18.82 7.89 -12.67
N PRO A 139 -18.99 7.84 -14.00
CA PRO A 139 -18.04 7.16 -14.89
C PRO A 139 -16.59 7.63 -14.68
N SER A 140 -15.69 6.67 -14.54
CA SER A 140 -14.25 6.90 -14.43
C SER A 140 -13.68 7.33 -15.77
N GLU A 141 -12.87 8.38 -15.77
CA GLU A 141 -12.24 8.93 -16.95
C GLU A 141 -10.71 8.74 -16.92
N ARG A 142 -10.10 8.92 -15.75
CA ARG A 142 -8.67 8.70 -15.53
C ARG A 142 -8.45 7.86 -14.28
N GLY A 143 -7.88 6.67 -14.48
CA GLY A 143 -7.63 5.73 -13.39
C GLY A 143 -8.93 5.31 -12.71
N ALA A 144 -9.07 5.64 -11.42
CA ALA A 144 -10.22 5.30 -10.60
C ALA A 144 -11.21 6.46 -10.40
N PHE A 145 -11.03 7.58 -11.10
CA PHE A 145 -11.76 8.82 -10.85
C PHE A 145 -12.37 9.44 -12.13
N CYS A 146 -13.51 10.12 -11.97
CA CYS A 146 -14.11 10.97 -13.01
C CYS A 146 -13.25 12.24 -13.21
N ALA A 147 -13.46 13.01 -14.30
CA ALA A 147 -12.68 14.23 -14.61
C ALA A 147 -12.44 15.15 -13.40
N ALA A 148 -13.53 15.49 -12.70
CA ALA A 148 -13.49 16.38 -11.54
C ALA A 148 -12.59 15.85 -10.41
N HIS A 149 -12.77 14.58 -10.03
CA HIS A 149 -12.00 13.96 -8.96
C HIS A 149 -10.57 13.62 -9.36
N ALA A 150 -10.34 13.30 -10.64
CA ALA A 150 -9.01 13.07 -11.17
C ALA A 150 -8.14 14.35 -11.11
N ALA A 151 -8.74 15.52 -11.34
CA ALA A 151 -8.04 16.81 -11.22
C ALA A 151 -7.57 17.13 -9.79
N ILE A 152 -8.25 16.57 -8.78
CA ILE A 152 -7.87 16.73 -7.37
C ILE A 152 -6.87 15.65 -6.95
N ALA A 153 -7.11 14.39 -7.34
CA ALA A 153 -6.27 13.26 -6.97
C ALA A 153 -4.87 13.33 -7.58
N TYR A 154 -4.78 13.70 -8.85
CA TYR A 154 -3.53 13.69 -9.59
C TYR A 154 -2.96 15.10 -9.65
N ARG A 155 -1.68 15.22 -9.28
CA ARG A 155 -0.93 16.45 -9.53
C ARG A 155 -0.64 16.53 -11.03
N PRO A 156 -0.86 17.69 -11.68
CA PRO A 156 -0.46 17.84 -13.07
C PRO A 156 1.05 17.68 -13.17
N THR A 157 1.50 16.89 -14.14
CA THR A 157 2.91 16.87 -14.51
C THR A 157 3.23 18.24 -15.10
N PRO A 158 4.19 19.00 -14.57
CA PRO A 158 4.57 20.27 -15.16
C PRO A 158 5.20 20.00 -16.52
N LEU A 159 4.46 20.30 -17.59
CA LEU A 159 4.92 20.10 -18.99
C LEU A 159 5.85 21.23 -19.47
N SER A 160 6.15 22.22 -18.62
CA SER A 160 7.17 23.21 -18.95
C SER A 160 8.56 22.57 -18.96
N VAL A 161 9.44 23.05 -19.84
CA VAL A 161 10.85 22.62 -19.90
C VAL A 161 11.50 22.71 -18.52
N GLU A 162 11.27 23.80 -17.81
CA GLU A 162 11.76 24.00 -16.44
C GLU A 162 11.16 23.00 -15.44
N GLY A 163 9.89 22.63 -15.61
CA GLY A 163 9.22 21.62 -14.81
C GLY A 163 9.79 20.22 -15.03
N LEU A 164 10.03 19.86 -16.29
CA LEU A 164 10.67 18.61 -16.68
C LEU A 164 12.13 18.55 -16.19
N MET A 165 12.88 19.66 -16.31
CA MET A 165 14.25 19.76 -15.80
C MET A 165 14.30 19.62 -14.27
N ARG A 166 13.35 20.23 -13.54
CA ARG A 166 13.20 20.02 -12.08
C ARG A 166 12.90 18.57 -11.72
N LEU A 167 12.01 17.92 -12.46
CA LEU A 167 11.69 16.50 -12.25
C LEU A 167 12.87 15.58 -12.57
N ALA A 168 13.66 15.92 -13.59
CA ALA A 168 14.85 15.19 -13.98
C ALA A 168 16.07 15.46 -13.07
N GLY A 169 15.96 16.40 -12.12
CA GLY A 169 17.07 16.80 -11.23
C GLY A 169 18.20 17.54 -11.95
N VAL A 170 17.92 18.15 -13.11
CA VAL A 170 18.90 18.89 -13.95
C VAL A 170 18.68 20.41 -13.84
N ALA A 171 17.81 20.87 -12.95
CA ALA A 171 17.60 22.30 -12.74
C ALA A 171 18.82 22.95 -12.06
N PRO A 172 19.26 24.14 -12.50
CA PRO A 172 20.36 24.89 -11.88
C PRO A 172 20.03 25.36 -10.46
#